data_AF-A0A660HPU6-F1
#
_entry.id   AF-A0A660HPU6-F1
#
_cell.length_a   1.000
_cell.length_b   1.000
_cell.length_c   1.000
_cell.angle_alpha   90.00
_cell.angle_beta   90.00
_cell.angle_gamma   90.00
#
_symmetry.space_group_name_H-M   'P 1'
#
loop_
_entity.id
_entity.type
_entity.pdbx_description
1 polymer ?
#
loop_
_entity_poly.entity_id
_entity_poly.type
_entity_poly.pdbx_seq_one_letter_code
_entity_poly.pdbx_strand_id
1 'polypeptide(L)'
;MVDKSGPIMDNSNTKNEIPASMGSSEYEMIELFRRINVSRPIALTLACLSKGGEISSQNIEMLSGLRQPEVSVAMRYLRENNWIDIREEKKSKGKGRPVKLYRLIVPMDCIVSKIEEEIIAESKVVLRNIERLKNIA
;
A
#
# COMPACT_ATOMS: atom_id res chain seq x y z
N MET A 1 13.08 -10.31 55.12
CA MET A 1 14.14 -10.75 54.19
C MET A 1 13.73 -12.09 53.61
N VAL A 2 12.96 -12.09 52.52
CA VAL A 2 12.95 -13.11 51.45
C VAL A 2 12.40 -12.41 50.21
N ASP A 3 13.30 -11.95 49.36
CA ASP A 3 13.01 -11.68 47.94
C ASP A 3 12.61 -12.99 47.27
N LYS A 4 11.56 -13.00 46.44
CA LYS A 4 11.55 -13.70 45.13
C LYS A 4 10.52 -13.08 44.21
N SER A 5 11.06 -12.44 43.18
CA SER A 5 10.44 -11.92 41.97
C SER A 5 9.35 -12.83 41.41
N GLY A 6 8.18 -12.27 41.14
CA GLY A 6 7.17 -12.89 40.29
C GLY A 6 7.67 -13.00 38.84
N PRO A 7 7.15 -13.94 38.03
CA PRO A 7 7.60 -14.08 36.66
C PRO A 7 7.08 -12.92 35.80
N ILE A 8 8.02 -12.32 35.07
CA ILE A 8 7.82 -11.29 34.04
C ILE A 8 7.55 -12.00 32.69
N MET A 9 6.46 -11.59 32.03
CA MET A 9 6.15 -11.62 30.59
C MET A 9 6.31 -12.92 29.78
N ASP A 10 5.26 -13.26 29.02
CA ASP A 10 5.44 -13.57 27.60
C ASP A 10 4.42 -12.78 26.78
N ASN A 11 4.88 -11.68 26.18
CA ASN A 11 4.18 -10.98 25.12
C ASN A 11 4.33 -11.85 23.88
N SER A 12 3.32 -12.68 23.59
CA SER A 12 3.27 -13.48 22.38
C SER A 12 3.28 -12.55 21.16
N ASN A 13 4.50 -12.37 20.65
CA ASN A 13 4.88 -11.77 19.40
C ASN A 13 4.01 -12.37 18.28
N THR A 14 2.97 -11.66 17.87
CA THR A 14 2.20 -11.98 16.67
C THR A 14 3.12 -11.73 15.48
N LYS A 15 3.95 -12.72 15.17
CA LYS A 15 4.64 -12.80 13.88
C LYS A 15 3.53 -12.91 12.85
N ASN A 16 3.13 -11.78 12.27
CA ASN A 16 2.38 -11.78 11.03
C ASN A 16 3.26 -12.48 10.00
N GLU A 17 2.98 -13.76 9.76
CA GLU A 17 3.59 -14.51 8.68
C GLU A 17 3.22 -13.80 7.38
N ILE A 18 4.23 -13.21 6.73
CA ILE A 18 4.04 -12.57 5.43
C ILE A 18 3.64 -13.68 4.46
N PRO A 19 2.47 -13.58 3.80
CA PRO A 19 2.01 -14.61 2.89
C PRO A 19 3.05 -14.87 1.80
N ALA A 20 3.28 -16.14 1.46
CA ALA A 20 4.20 -16.54 0.39
C ALA A 20 3.75 -16.05 -1.00
N SER A 21 2.47 -15.68 -1.17
CA SER A 21 1.89 -15.17 -2.41
C SER A 21 0.63 -14.32 -2.20
N MET A 22 0.25 -13.59 -3.25
CA MET A 22 -1.09 -12.98 -3.36
C MET A 22 -2.16 -14.07 -3.52
N GLY A 23 -3.33 -13.85 -2.92
CA GLY A 23 -4.52 -14.69 -3.04
C GLY A 23 -5.49 -14.17 -4.11
N SER A 24 -6.60 -14.87 -4.29
CA SER A 24 -7.61 -14.55 -5.31
C SER A 24 -8.17 -13.13 -5.19
N SER A 25 -8.50 -12.69 -3.98
CA SER A 25 -9.02 -11.34 -3.73
C SER A 25 -8.02 -10.23 -4.09
N GLU A 26 -6.73 -10.43 -3.86
CA GLU A 26 -5.71 -9.45 -4.26
C GLU A 26 -5.56 -9.39 -5.79
N TYR A 27 -5.60 -10.54 -6.47
CA TYR A 27 -5.57 -10.58 -7.94
C TYR A 27 -6.79 -9.91 -8.56
N GLU A 28 -7.98 -10.14 -8.00
CA GLU A 28 -9.21 -9.47 -8.42
C GLU A 28 -9.10 -7.95 -8.22
N MET A 29 -8.60 -7.51 -7.05
CA MET A 29 -8.35 -6.10 -6.76
C MET A 29 -7.40 -5.46 -7.79
N ILE A 30 -6.31 -6.13 -8.15
CA ILE A 30 -5.35 -5.62 -9.16
C ILE A 30 -6.03 -5.46 -10.52
N GLU A 31 -6.81 -6.45 -10.94
CA GLU A 31 -7.50 -6.41 -12.23
C GLU A 31 -8.56 -5.31 -12.27
N LEU A 32 -9.32 -5.12 -11.20
CA LEU A 32 -10.30 -4.05 -11.08
C LEU A 32 -9.62 -2.67 -11.09
N PHE A 33 -8.55 -2.47 -10.34
CA PHE A 33 -7.78 -1.22 -10.35
C PHE A 33 -7.28 -0.88 -11.76
N ARG A 34 -6.76 -1.87 -12.50
CA ARG A 34 -6.31 -1.66 -13.87
C ARG A 34 -7.44 -1.26 -14.81
N ARG A 35 -8.64 -1.83 -14.65
CA ARG A 35 -9.82 -1.49 -15.46
C ARG A 35 -10.30 -0.05 -15.25
N ILE A 36 -10.09 0.49 -14.05
CA ILE A 36 -10.36 1.91 -13.75
C ILE A 36 -9.12 2.80 -13.95
N ASN A 37 -8.15 2.34 -14.75
CA ASN A 37 -6.92 3.06 -15.13
C ASN A 37 -5.97 3.43 -13.98
N VAL A 38 -6.08 2.79 -12.82
CA VAL A 38 -5.04 2.90 -11.78
C VAL A 38 -3.78 2.21 -12.27
N SER A 39 -2.64 2.91 -12.17
CA SER A 39 -1.37 2.43 -12.71
C SER A 39 -0.94 1.10 -12.07
N ARG A 40 -0.28 0.24 -12.85
CA ARG A 40 0.20 -1.08 -12.40
C ARG A 40 1.00 -1.03 -11.08
N PRO A 41 1.98 -0.11 -10.88
CA PRO A 41 2.71 -0.05 -9.62
C PRO A 41 1.82 0.27 -8.42
N ILE A 42 0.86 1.18 -8.58
CA ILE A 42 -0.08 1.57 -7.51
C ILE A 42 -1.01 0.40 -7.19
N ALA A 43 -1.63 -0.21 -8.20
CA ALA A 43 -2.56 -1.32 -8.03
C ALA A 43 -1.92 -2.51 -7.29
N LEU A 44 -0.73 -2.93 -7.73
CA LEU A 44 0.02 -4.02 -7.11
C LEU A 44 0.45 -3.70 -5.68
N THR A 45 0.87 -2.45 -5.42
CA THR A 45 1.29 -2.04 -4.08
C THR A 45 0.12 -1.97 -3.10
N LEU A 46 -1.04 -1.45 -3.54
CA LEU A 46 -2.28 -1.45 -2.74
C LEU A 46 -2.73 -2.88 -2.42
N ALA A 47 -2.66 -3.79 -3.39
CA ALA A 47 -2.99 -5.20 -3.18
C ALA A 47 -2.02 -5.91 -2.21
N CYS A 48 -0.72 -5.58 -2.24
CA CYS A 48 0.22 -6.07 -1.22
C CYS A 48 -0.14 -5.59 0.20
N LEU A 49 -0.62 -4.36 0.31
CA LEU A 49 -0.93 -3.71 1.57
C LEU A 49 -2.34 -4.03 2.11
N SER A 50 -3.24 -4.54 1.27
CA SER A 50 -4.65 -4.76 1.61
C SER A 50 -4.87 -5.81 2.70
N LYS A 51 -3.96 -6.78 2.81
CA LYS A 51 -3.96 -7.81 3.88
C LYS A 51 -3.70 -7.24 5.27
N GLY A 52 -3.30 -5.97 5.35
CA GLY A 52 -2.96 -5.29 6.58
C GLY A 52 -1.57 -5.66 7.10
N GLY A 53 -1.25 -5.12 8.28
CA GLY A 53 0.08 -5.25 8.88
C GLY A 53 1.15 -4.39 8.19
N GLU A 54 2.39 -4.59 8.63
CA GLU A 54 3.55 -3.91 8.08
C GLU A 54 4.24 -4.78 7.02
N ILE A 55 4.64 -4.18 5.90
CA ILE A 55 5.36 -4.85 4.82
C ILE A 55 6.57 -4.03 4.38
N SER A 56 7.69 -4.69 4.06
CA SER A 56 8.89 -4.01 3.55
C SER A 56 8.84 -3.80 2.04
N SER A 57 9.64 -2.85 1.52
CA SER A 57 9.79 -2.69 0.06
C SER A 57 10.25 -4.00 -0.61
N GLN A 58 11.16 -4.75 0.01
CA GLN A 58 11.66 -6.02 -0.53
C GLN A 58 10.55 -7.07 -0.65
N ASN A 59 9.64 -7.14 0.32
CA ASN A 59 8.51 -8.07 0.27
C ASN A 59 7.51 -7.64 -0.80
N ILE A 60 7.29 -6.33 -0.99
CA ILE A 60 6.45 -5.83 -2.08
C ILE A 60 7.05 -6.23 -3.43
N GLU A 61 8.36 -6.04 -3.64
CA GLU A 61 9.03 -6.46 -4.87
C GLU A 61 8.83 -7.97 -5.12
N MET A 62 8.99 -8.79 -4.08
CA MET A 62 8.81 -10.24 -4.16
C MET A 62 7.37 -10.66 -4.50
N LEU A 63 6.37 -10.05 -3.87
CA LEU A 63 4.96 -10.42 -4.04
C LEU A 63 4.35 -9.88 -5.34
N SER A 64 4.79 -8.70 -5.78
CA SER A 64 4.20 -8.01 -6.93
C SER A 64 4.99 -8.18 -8.23
N GLY A 65 6.25 -8.61 -8.15
CA GLY A 65 7.18 -8.59 -9.27
C GLY A 65 7.56 -7.18 -9.74
N LEU A 66 7.24 -6.14 -8.96
CA LEU A 66 7.72 -4.77 -9.19
C LEU A 66 9.20 -4.68 -8.85
N ARG A 67 9.92 -3.83 -9.57
CA ARG A 67 11.28 -3.42 -9.16
C ARG A 67 11.23 -2.19 -8.27
N GLN A 68 12.28 -1.99 -7.48
CA GLN A 68 12.41 -0.85 -6.57
C GLN A 68 11.99 0.52 -7.14
N PRO A 69 12.33 0.92 -8.39
CA PRO A 69 11.87 2.20 -8.95
C PRO A 69 10.33 2.29 -9.02
N GLU A 70 9.66 1.21 -9.42
CA GLU A 70 8.20 1.16 -9.51
C GLU A 70 7.56 1.18 -8.11
N VAL A 71 8.13 0.43 -7.16
CA VAL A 71 7.69 0.46 -5.76
C VAL A 71 7.83 1.86 -5.18
N SER A 72 8.91 2.57 -5.50
CA SER A 72 9.12 3.94 -5.05
C SER A 72 8.10 4.92 -5.61
N VAL A 73 7.67 4.74 -6.87
CA VAL A 73 6.60 5.55 -7.48
C VAL A 73 5.28 5.32 -6.75
N ALA A 74 4.90 4.06 -6.53
CA ALA A 74 3.68 3.74 -5.80
C ALA A 74 3.70 4.26 -4.37
N MET A 75 4.79 4.05 -3.64
CA MET A 75 4.95 4.53 -2.26
C MET A 75 4.91 6.06 -2.15
N ARG A 76 5.41 6.76 -3.16
CA ARG A 76 5.31 8.21 -3.22
C ARG A 76 3.85 8.64 -3.35
N TYR A 77 3.11 8.08 -4.30
CA TYR A 77 1.69 8.38 -4.49
C TYR A 77 0.86 8.09 -3.24
N LEU A 78 1.05 6.92 -2.61
CA LEU A 78 0.36 6.56 -1.36
C LEU A 78 0.69 7.52 -0.20
N ARG A 79 1.94 8.01 -0.12
CA ARG A 79 2.36 8.98 0.89
C ARG A 79 1.79 10.36 0.64
N GLU A 80 1.82 10.84 -0.61
CA GLU A 80 1.26 12.15 -0.99
C GLU A 80 -0.24 12.23 -0.69
N ASN A 81 -0.94 11.09 -0.73
CA ASN A 81 -2.33 10.97 -0.32
C ASN A 81 -2.55 10.69 1.19
N ASN A 82 -1.48 10.59 1.99
CA ASN A 82 -1.53 10.26 3.42
C ASN A 82 -2.21 8.92 3.74
N TRP A 83 -2.07 7.91 2.86
CA TRP A 83 -2.71 6.60 3.06
C TRP A 83 -1.83 5.59 3.81
N ILE A 84 -0.53 5.86 3.90
CA ILE A 84 0.44 4.96 4.53
C ILE A 84 1.23 5.63 5.65
N ASP A 85 1.62 4.81 6.62
CA ASP A 85 2.66 5.14 7.60
C ASP A 85 3.96 4.38 7.27
N ILE A 86 5.09 4.94 7.70
CA ILE A 86 6.43 4.44 7.42
C ILE A 86 7.23 4.34 8.72
N ARG A 87 7.50 3.11 9.16
CA ARG A 87 8.40 2.82 10.28
C ARG A 87 9.78 2.46 9.76
N GLU A 88 10.83 2.95 10.42
CA GLU A 88 12.20 2.48 10.18
C GLU A 88 12.63 1.49 11.26
N GLU A 89 13.03 0.30 10.83
CA GLU A 89 13.56 -0.73 11.70
C GLU A 89 15.08 -0.80 11.59
N LYS A 90 15.76 -0.60 12.72
CA LYS A 90 17.21 -0.79 12.81
C LYS A 90 17.51 -2.28 12.78
N LYS A 91 18.45 -2.70 11.93
CA LYS A 91 18.90 -4.10 11.93
C LYS A 91 19.55 -4.44 13.27
N SER A 92 19.18 -5.60 13.81
CA SER A 92 19.49 -6.09 15.17
C SER A 92 20.98 -6.20 15.52
N LYS A 93 21.88 -5.95 14.58
CA LYS A 93 23.35 -5.98 14.76
C LYS A 93 24.05 -4.68 14.34
N GLY A 94 23.32 -3.57 14.15
CA GLY A 94 23.89 -2.26 13.83
C GLY A 94 24.59 -2.14 12.46
N LYS A 95 24.60 -3.20 11.65
CA LYS A 95 25.19 -3.22 10.30
C LYS A 95 24.10 -3.17 9.23
N GLY A 96 24.21 -2.19 8.33
CA GLY A 96 23.35 -2.03 7.16
C GLY A 96 22.40 -0.84 7.24
N ARG A 97 21.74 -0.54 6.12
CA ARG A 97 20.73 0.52 6.04
C ARG A 97 19.48 0.09 6.82
N PRO A 98 18.81 1.02 7.53
CA PRO A 98 17.50 0.78 8.12
C PRO A 98 16.52 0.23 7.07
N VAL A 99 15.63 -0.67 7.49
CA VAL A 99 14.58 -1.21 6.63
C VAL A 99 13.31 -0.40 6.86
N LYS A 100 12.71 0.08 5.77
CA LYS A 100 11.40 0.74 5.81
C LYS A 100 10.30 -0.29 5.78
N LEU A 101 9.35 -0.12 6.70
CA LEU A 101 8.15 -0.92 6.83
C LEU A 101 6.97 0.01 6.62
N TYR A 102 6.06 -0.41 5.75
CA TYR A 102 4.90 0.35 5.30
C TYR A 102 3.64 -0.35 5.75
N ARG A 103 2.62 0.43 6.11
CA ARG A 103 1.28 -0.08 6.40
C ARG A 103 0.24 0.92 5.93
N LEU A 104 -0.95 0.44 5.58
CA LEU A 104 -2.09 1.33 5.44
C LEU A 104 -2.51 1.87 6.81
N ILE A 105 -2.79 3.16 6.85
CA ILE A 105 -3.43 3.84 7.98
C ILE A 105 -4.85 4.29 7.65
N VAL A 106 -5.23 4.21 6.37
CA VAL A 106 -6.58 4.47 5.87
C VAL A 106 -7.20 3.15 5.40
N PRO A 107 -8.47 2.88 5.74
CA PRO A 107 -9.20 1.72 5.24
C PRO A 107 -9.24 1.67 3.70
N MET A 108 -9.20 0.46 3.12
CA MET A 108 -9.14 0.29 1.65
C MET A 108 -10.38 0.86 0.94
N ASP A 109 -11.56 0.75 1.54
CA ASP A 109 -12.80 1.34 1.04
C ASP A 109 -12.71 2.87 0.94
N CYS A 110 -12.14 3.54 1.95
CA CYS A 110 -11.89 4.98 1.91
C CYS A 110 -10.90 5.38 0.80
N ILE A 111 -9.88 4.55 0.55
CA ILE A 111 -8.93 4.76 -0.56
C ILE A 111 -9.66 4.64 -1.91
N VAL A 112 -10.49 3.61 -2.07
CA VAL A 112 -11.29 3.41 -3.29
C VAL A 112 -12.25 4.57 -3.51
N SER A 113 -12.94 5.06 -2.48
CA SER A 113 -13.80 6.24 -2.58
C SER A 113 -13.02 7.48 -3.03
N LYS A 114 -11.78 7.66 -2.56
CA LYS A 114 -10.96 8.80 -3.01
C LYS A 114 -10.56 8.69 -4.48
N ILE A 115 -10.20 7.50 -4.94
CA ILE A 115 -9.92 7.22 -6.35
C ILE A 115 -11.18 7.45 -7.21
N GLU A 116 -12.35 7.02 -6.73
CA GLU A 116 -13.64 7.27 -7.39
C GLU A 116 -13.90 8.77 -7.58
N GLU A 117 -13.71 9.58 -6.53
CA GLU A 117 -13.85 11.03 -6.60
C GLU A 117 -12.93 11.66 -7.66
N GLU A 118 -11.67 11.22 -7.72
CA GLU A 118 -10.67 11.68 -8.70
C GLU A 118 -11.11 11.34 -10.13
N ILE A 119 -11.51 10.09 -10.37
CA ILE A 119 -11.99 9.63 -11.69
C ILE A 119 -13.22 10.43 -12.15
N ILE A 120 -14.17 10.68 -11.25
CA ILE A 120 -15.37 11.48 -11.55
C ILE A 120 -14.98 12.92 -11.89
N ALA A 121 -14.05 13.52 -11.13
CA ALA A 121 -13.58 14.88 -11.37
C ALA A 121 -12.88 15.03 -12.73
N GLU A 122 -12.00 14.10 -13.08
CA GLU A 122 -11.31 14.06 -14.37
C GLU A 122 -12.29 13.85 -15.52
N SER A 123 -13.22 12.90 -15.37
CA SER A 123 -14.26 12.61 -16.37
C SER A 123 -15.13 13.84 -16.65
N LYS A 124 -15.49 14.63 -15.63
CA LYS A 124 -16.21 15.90 -15.80
C LYS A 124 -15.42 16.94 -16.60
N VAL A 125 -14.09 16.99 -16.47
CA VAL A 125 -13.25 17.87 -17.30
C VAL A 125 -13.26 17.41 -18.75
N VAL A 126 -13.06 16.10 -18.99
CA VAL A 126 -13.09 15.51 -20.34
C VAL A 126 -14.43 15.75 -21.03
N LEU A 127 -15.55 15.49 -20.35
CA LEU A 127 -16.88 15.72 -20.89
C LEU A 127 -17.14 17.19 -21.23
N ARG A 128 -16.69 18.13 -20.37
CA ARG A 128 -16.77 19.57 -20.68
C ARG A 128 -15.98 19.95 -21.93
N ASN A 129 -14.80 19.38 -22.11
CA ASN A 129 -13.98 19.61 -23.31
C ASN A 129 -14.66 19.06 -24.57
N ILE A 130 -15.24 17.86 -24.50
CA ILE A 130 -16.02 17.27 -25.60
C ILE A 130 -17.20 18.17 -25.96
N GLU A 131 -17.94 18.65 -24.96
CA GLU A 131 -19.09 19.53 -25.19
C GLU A 131 -18.66 20.86 -25.83
N ARG A 132 -17.53 21.43 -25.40
CA ARG A 132 -16.97 22.61 -26.05
C ARG A 132 -16.58 22.35 -27.50
N LEU A 133 -15.97 21.19 -27.79
CA LEU A 133 -15.59 20.81 -29.16
C LEU A 133 -16.83 20.71 -30.07
N LYS A 134 -17.92 20.09 -29.60
CA LYS A 134 -19.18 20.00 -30.36
C LYS A 134 -19.79 21.36 -30.72
N ASN A 135 -19.54 22.38 -29.90
CA ASN A 135 -20.09 23.73 -30.11
C ASN A 135 -19.24 24.61 -31.04
N ILE A 136 -18.00 24.20 -31.36
CA ILE A 136 -17.08 24.96 -32.22
C ILE A 136 -16.71 24.25 -33.53
N ALA A 137 -17.03 22.96 -33.66
CA ALA A 137 -16.89 22.18 -34.89
C ALA A 137 -18.18 22.28 -35.72
#